data_AF-A0A7S3QGE8-F1
#
_entry.id   AF-A0A7S3QGE8-F1
#
_cell.length_a   1.000
_cell.length_b   1.000
_cell.length_c   1.000
_cell.angle_alpha   90.00
_cell.angle_beta   90.00
_cell.angle_gamma   90.00
#
_symmetry.space_group_name_H-M   'P 1'
#
loop_
_entity.id
_entity.type
_entity.pdbx_description
1 polymer ?
#
loop_
_entity_poly.entity_id
_entity_poly.type
_entity_poly.pdbx_seq_one_letter_code
_entity_poly.pdbx_strand_id
1 'polypeptide(L)'
;MRRSLMNLAKRITIPQLSPSHTKARVVRFTVPEGSYTIPYDPILILECSPDLIADPADRKSNDHRPLMLLETQEEGVLKKLNDHGGVWLDVGTVLGEITEEDDEDDIEDWTWQAYLHEENSNNGCS
;
A
#
# COMPACT_ATOMS: atom_id res chain seq x y z
N MET A 1 -13.26 -31.40 15.63
CA MET A 1 -13.05 -30.70 14.35
C MET A 1 -12.40 -29.36 14.65
N ARG A 2 -11.22 -29.09 14.07
CA ARG A 2 -10.47 -27.84 14.27
C ARG A 2 -11.27 -26.68 13.69
N ARG A 3 -11.77 -25.78 14.53
CA ARG A 3 -12.24 -24.46 14.09
C ARG A 3 -10.99 -23.71 13.61
N SER A 4 -11.01 -23.28 12.36
CA SER A 4 -9.98 -22.38 11.83
C SER A 4 -10.08 -21.08 12.62
N LEU A 5 -9.06 -20.79 13.43
CA LEU A 5 -8.85 -19.48 14.05
C LEU A 5 -8.59 -18.52 12.89
N MET A 6 -9.60 -17.72 12.53
CA MET A 6 -9.42 -16.64 11.55
C MET A 6 -9.00 -15.41 12.34
N ASN A 7 -7.70 -15.09 12.32
CA ASN A 7 -7.15 -13.88 12.92
C ASN A 7 -7.80 -12.64 12.27
N LEU A 8 -8.18 -11.66 13.10
CA LEU A 8 -8.63 -10.34 12.65
C LEU A 8 -7.40 -9.60 12.11
N ALA A 9 -7.32 -9.51 10.79
CA ALA A 9 -6.20 -8.96 10.08
C ALA A 9 -6.68 -7.81 9.21
N LYS A 10 -6.33 -6.57 9.57
CA LYS A 10 -6.64 -5.36 8.81
C LYS A 10 -5.80 -5.36 7.54
N ARG A 11 -6.36 -5.81 6.42
CA ARG A 11 -5.55 -6.09 5.22
C ARG A 11 -5.14 -4.82 4.51
N ILE A 12 -3.86 -4.78 4.20
CA ILE A 12 -3.25 -3.78 3.34
C ILE A 12 -3.51 -4.21 1.89
N THR A 13 -4.28 -3.42 1.14
CA THR A 13 -4.58 -3.68 -0.27
C THR A 13 -4.04 -2.57 -1.18
N ILE A 14 -3.81 -2.88 -2.46
CA ILE A 14 -3.55 -1.84 -3.47
C ILE A 14 -4.83 -1.00 -3.67
N PRO A 15 -4.84 0.29 -3.32
CA PRO A 15 -6.03 1.12 -3.45
C PRO A 15 -6.27 1.57 -4.89
N GLN A 16 -7.54 1.89 -5.20
CA GLN A 16 -7.90 2.54 -6.45
C GLN A 16 -7.92 4.06 -6.27
N LEU A 17 -6.89 4.78 -6.75
CA LEU A 17 -6.81 6.24 -6.64
C LEU A 17 -7.47 6.99 -7.82
N SER A 18 -7.79 6.30 -8.91
CA SER A 18 -8.59 6.85 -10.01
C SER A 18 -9.40 5.74 -10.68
N PRO A 19 -10.52 6.05 -11.35
CA PRO A 19 -11.33 5.04 -12.05
C PRO A 19 -10.55 4.26 -13.13
N SER A 20 -9.47 4.84 -13.64
CA SER A 20 -8.60 4.23 -14.65
C SER A 20 -7.39 3.50 -14.05
N HIS A 21 -7.14 3.60 -12.74
CA HIS A 21 -6.04 2.89 -12.09
C HIS A 21 -6.31 1.38 -12.08
N THR A 22 -5.47 0.60 -12.76
CA THR A 22 -5.63 -0.86 -12.83
C THR A 22 -4.60 -1.64 -12.04
N LYS A 23 -3.35 -1.18 -11.98
CA LYS A 23 -2.24 -1.96 -11.42
C LYS A 23 -1.23 -1.12 -10.65
N ALA A 24 -0.59 -1.76 -9.69
CA ALA A 24 0.61 -1.23 -9.05
C ALA A 24 1.61 -2.34 -8.74
N ARG A 25 2.86 -1.97 -8.53
CA ARG A 25 3.89 -2.89 -8.01
C ARG A 25 4.48 -2.34 -6.73
N VAL A 26 4.83 -3.23 -5.81
CA VAL A 26 5.51 -2.87 -4.57
C VAL A 26 6.93 -2.42 -4.89
N VAL A 27 7.25 -1.18 -4.53
CA VAL A 27 8.63 -0.66 -4.56
C VAL A 27 9.33 -1.06 -3.27
N ARG A 28 8.75 -0.67 -2.13
CA ARG A 28 9.27 -1.04 -0.81
C ARG A 28 8.23 -0.84 0.29
N PHE A 29 8.33 -1.64 1.33
CA PHE A 29 7.77 -1.29 2.64
C PHE A 29 8.69 -0.26 3.31
N THR A 30 8.11 0.73 3.97
CA THR A 30 8.84 1.80 4.67
C THR A 30 9.24 1.38 6.08
N VAL A 31 8.56 0.39 6.65
CA VAL A 31 8.85 -0.23 7.95
C VAL A 31 9.10 -1.75 7.82
N PRO A 32 9.92 -2.36 8.69
CA PRO A 32 10.11 -3.80 8.69
C PRO A 32 8.86 -4.56 9.12
N GLU A 33 8.82 -5.86 8.79
CA GLU A 33 7.77 -6.74 9.31
C GLU A 33 7.91 -6.93 10.82
N GLY A 34 6.79 -7.03 11.53
CA GLY A 34 6.73 -7.08 12.99
C GLY A 34 6.84 -5.71 13.65
N SER A 35 7.00 -4.63 12.88
CA SER A 35 6.93 -3.27 13.44
C SER A 35 5.53 -2.94 13.89
N TYR A 36 5.46 -2.29 15.05
CA TYR A 36 4.25 -1.62 15.49
C TYR A 36 4.08 -0.32 14.71
N THR A 37 2.88 -0.07 14.21
CA THR A 37 2.50 1.13 13.47
C THR A 37 1.36 1.83 14.19
N ILE A 38 1.28 3.14 14.04
CA ILE A 38 0.17 3.99 14.51
C ILE A 38 -0.48 4.72 13.34
N PRO A 39 -1.68 5.31 13.50
CA PRO A 39 -2.31 6.07 12.43
C PRO A 39 -1.39 7.15 11.85
N TYR A 40 -1.47 7.29 10.54
CA TYR A 40 -0.65 8.13 9.66
C TYR A 40 0.81 7.68 9.47
N ASP A 41 1.20 6.52 10.01
CA ASP A 41 2.52 5.97 9.67
C ASP A 41 2.55 5.56 8.20
N PRO A 42 3.60 5.97 7.44
CA PRO A 42 3.82 5.46 6.11
C PRO A 42 4.24 4.00 6.22
N ILE A 43 3.59 3.10 5.47
CA ILE A 43 3.85 1.65 5.52
C ILE A 43 4.37 1.08 4.19
N LEU A 44 4.04 1.71 3.06
CA LEU A 44 4.30 1.15 1.74
C LEU A 44 4.46 2.23 0.67
N ILE A 45 5.40 2.01 -0.25
CA ILE A 45 5.49 2.77 -1.50
C ILE A 45 5.21 1.83 -2.67
N LEU A 46 4.30 2.25 -3.54
CA LEU A 46 3.92 1.58 -4.78
C LEU A 46 4.37 2.40 -5.99
N GLU A 47 4.71 1.73 -7.08
CA GLU A 47 4.78 2.33 -8.41
C GLU A 47 3.52 1.94 -9.17
N CYS A 48 2.76 2.92 -9.62
CA CYS A 48 1.47 2.74 -10.26
C CYS A 48 1.59 2.68 -11.78
N SER A 49 0.64 2.01 -12.42
CA SER A 49 0.56 1.99 -13.87
C SER A 49 0.24 3.39 -14.41
N PRO A 50 0.68 3.74 -15.64
CA PRO A 50 0.49 5.07 -16.20
C PRO A 50 -0.97 5.52 -16.33
N ASP A 51 -1.90 4.56 -16.36
CA ASP A 51 -3.35 4.79 -16.38
C ASP A 51 -3.91 5.36 -15.07
N LEU A 52 -3.14 5.40 -13.99
CA LEU A 52 -3.50 6.16 -12.79
C LEU A 52 -3.78 7.63 -13.13
N ILE A 53 -2.99 8.21 -14.05
CA ILE A 53 -3.18 9.56 -14.55
C ILE A 53 -4.18 9.51 -15.71
N ALA A 54 -5.39 10.01 -15.45
CA ALA A 54 -6.52 9.96 -16.36
C ALA A 54 -6.28 10.73 -17.67
N ASP A 55 -5.70 11.94 -17.57
CA ASP A 55 -5.31 12.72 -18.75
C ASP A 55 -3.82 12.48 -19.08
N PRO A 56 -3.49 11.91 -20.25
CA PRO A 56 -2.11 11.76 -20.68
C PRO A 56 -1.31 13.08 -20.73
N ALA A 57 -1.97 14.23 -20.88
CA ALA A 57 -1.33 15.54 -20.88
C ALA A 57 -0.73 15.93 -19.51
N ASP A 58 -1.26 15.37 -18.42
CA ASP A 58 -0.77 15.60 -17.05
C ASP A 58 0.44 14.72 -16.70
N ARG A 59 0.87 13.84 -17.62
CA ARG A 59 2.01 12.95 -17.39
C ARG A 59 3.33 13.72 -17.59
N LYS A 60 4.30 13.48 -16.70
CA LYS A 60 5.66 14.02 -16.83
C LYS A 60 6.40 13.49 -18.07
N SER A 61 6.02 12.30 -18.55
CA SER A 61 6.55 11.65 -19.75
C SER A 61 5.59 10.55 -20.23
N ASN A 62 5.77 10.04 -21.46
CA ASN A 62 4.93 8.97 -22.01
C ASN A 62 4.94 7.69 -21.16
N ASP A 63 6.09 7.39 -20.54
CA ASP A 63 6.30 6.23 -19.68
C ASP A 63 6.26 6.60 -18.19
N HIS A 64 5.66 7.74 -17.83
CA HIS A 64 5.58 8.19 -16.45
C HIS A 64 4.80 7.18 -15.60
N ARG A 65 5.47 6.67 -14.57
CA ARG A 65 4.90 5.75 -13.59
C ARG A 65 4.87 6.46 -12.24
N PRO A 66 3.72 7.01 -11.84
CA PRO A 66 3.62 7.74 -10.60
C PRO A 66 3.89 6.82 -9.41
N LEU A 67 4.56 7.35 -8.39
CA LEU A 67 4.66 6.66 -7.11
C LEU A 67 3.45 6.98 -6.25
N MET A 68 3.11 6.06 -5.36
CA MET A 68 2.04 6.21 -4.38
C MET A 68 2.58 5.83 -3.01
N LEU A 69 2.39 6.72 -2.02
CA LEU A 69 2.65 6.45 -0.62
C LEU A 69 1.36 5.97 0.04
N LEU A 70 1.45 4.86 0.78
CA LEU A 70 0.36 4.32 1.57
C LEU A 70 0.63 4.54 3.06
N GLU A 71 -0.32 5.18 3.72
CA GLU A 71 -0.32 5.42 5.16
C GLU A 71 -1.44 4.60 5.81
N THR A 72 -1.14 4.04 6.99
CA THR A 72 -2.13 3.34 7.80
C THR A 72 -3.02 4.33 8.53
N GLN A 73 -4.31 4.04 8.71
CA GLN A 73 -5.13 4.70 9.75
C GLN A 73 -5.30 3.83 10.98
N GLU A 74 -4.64 2.68 10.98
CA GLU A 74 -4.78 1.62 11.96
C GLU A 74 -3.53 1.53 12.82
N GLU A 75 -3.75 1.18 14.09
CA GLU A 75 -2.71 0.82 15.03
C GLU A 75 -2.49 -0.71 15.00
N GLY A 76 -1.27 -1.18 15.34
CA GLY A 76 -0.98 -2.60 15.51
C GLY A 76 0.31 -3.08 14.84
N VAL A 77 0.46 -4.39 14.71
CA VAL A 77 1.68 -5.03 14.20
C VAL A 77 1.57 -5.34 12.71
N LEU A 78 2.50 -4.82 11.90
CA LEU A 78 2.59 -5.10 10.47
C LEU A 78 3.05 -6.54 10.20
N LYS A 79 2.29 -7.27 9.40
CA LYS A 79 2.64 -8.58 8.86
C LYS A 79 2.52 -8.61 7.35
N LYS A 80 3.54 -9.13 6.67
CA LYS A 80 3.57 -9.21 5.20
C LYS A 80 3.01 -10.55 4.76
N LEU A 81 2.15 -10.58 3.74
CA LEU A 81 1.59 -11.85 3.28
C LEU A 81 2.50 -12.57 2.29
N ASN A 82 3.15 -11.85 1.37
CA ASN A 82 4.12 -12.42 0.44
C ASN A 82 5.22 -11.40 0.08
N ASP A 83 6.33 -11.92 -0.44
CA ASP A 83 7.30 -11.09 -1.16
C ASP A 83 6.77 -10.81 -2.58
N HIS A 84 6.26 -9.60 -2.77
CA HIS A 84 5.69 -9.11 -4.02
C HIS A 84 6.71 -8.38 -4.91
N GLY A 85 8.02 -8.50 -4.61
CA GLY A 85 9.09 -7.72 -5.20
C GLY A 85 9.02 -7.59 -6.73
N GLY A 86 8.69 -6.38 -7.19
CA GLY A 86 8.76 -5.98 -8.60
C GLY A 86 7.65 -6.48 -9.52
N VAL A 87 6.67 -7.25 -9.02
CA VAL A 87 5.56 -7.78 -9.83
C VAL A 87 4.42 -6.77 -9.90
N TRP A 88 3.84 -6.60 -11.10
CA TRP A 88 2.61 -5.84 -11.30
C TRP A 88 1.41 -6.63 -10.81
N LEU A 89 0.67 -6.04 -9.87
CA LEU A 89 -0.50 -6.63 -9.23
C LEU A 89 -1.73 -5.76 -9.51
N ASP A 90 -2.89 -6.40 -9.57
CA ASP A 90 -4.15 -5.70 -9.79
C ASP A 90 -4.55 -4.89 -8.55
N VAL A 91 -5.21 -3.77 -8.77
CA VAL A 91 -5.90 -3.01 -7.71
C VAL A 91 -6.81 -3.94 -6.90
N GLY A 92 -6.84 -3.76 -5.58
CA GLY A 92 -7.53 -4.64 -4.63
C GLY A 92 -6.72 -5.86 -4.19
N THR A 93 -5.56 -6.13 -4.79
CA THR A 93 -4.67 -7.21 -4.32
C THR A 93 -4.22 -6.93 -2.89
N VAL A 94 -4.33 -7.96 -2.04
CA VAL A 94 -3.86 -7.92 -0.65
C VAL A 94 -2.35 -8.15 -0.59
N LEU A 95 -1.66 -7.28 0.14
CA LEU A 95 -0.21 -7.24 0.28
C LEU A 95 0.27 -7.61 1.69
N GLY A 96 -0.57 -7.42 2.70
CA GLY A 96 -0.22 -7.55 4.10
C GLY A 96 -1.44 -7.42 5.00
N GLU A 97 -1.18 -7.43 6.30
CA GLU A 97 -2.16 -7.18 7.35
C GLU A 97 -1.53 -6.40 8.51
N ILE A 98 -2.35 -5.61 9.20
CA ILE A 98 -2.05 -5.06 10.52
C ILE A 98 -2.94 -5.79 11.52
N THR A 99 -2.35 -6.31 12.58
CA THR A 99 -3.06 -7.06 13.62
C THR A 99 -2.87 -6.39 14.97
N GLU A 100 -3.97 -6.19 15.69
CA GLU A 100 -3.94 -5.84 17.11
C GLU A 100 -4.09 -7.13 17.93
N GLU A 101 -3.39 -7.22 19.07
CA GLU A 101 -3.39 -8.47 19.85
C GLU A 101 -4.71 -8.74 20.59
N ASP A 102 -5.64 -7.78 20.68
CA ASP A 102 -6.77 -7.83 21.62
C ASP A 102 -8.18 -7.53 21.05
N ASP A 103 -8.36 -7.22 19.75
CA ASP A 103 -9.68 -6.87 19.22
C ASP A 103 -10.38 -8.06 18.53
N GLU A 104 -11.34 -8.64 19.24
CA GLU A 104 -12.39 -9.51 18.72
C GLU A 104 -13.62 -8.63 18.41
N ASP A 105 -14.22 -8.82 17.24
CA ASP A 105 -15.48 -8.20 16.79
C ASP A 105 -15.37 -6.84 16.07
N ASP A 106 -15.05 -6.85 14.77
CA ASP A 106 -15.87 -6.23 13.70
C ASP A 106 -15.14 -6.28 12.34
N ILE A 107 -15.85 -6.67 11.28
CA ILE A 107 -15.36 -6.56 9.89
C ILE A 107 -15.75 -5.16 9.40
N GLU A 108 -14.99 -4.15 9.81
CA GLU A 108 -15.20 -2.78 9.31
C GLU A 108 -14.43 -2.53 8.01
N ASP A 109 -14.92 -1.63 7.15
CA ASP A 109 -14.26 -1.22 5.91
C ASP A 109 -12.95 -0.48 6.25
N TRP A 110 -11.80 -1.10 5.97
CA TRP A 110 -10.51 -0.55 6.37
C TRP A 110 -10.10 0.64 5.51
N THR A 111 -9.65 1.71 6.17
CA THR A 111 -9.38 2.98 5.51
C THR A 111 -7.88 3.24 5.45
N TRP A 112 -7.26 3.00 4.29
CA TRP A 112 -5.89 3.42 4.02
C TRP A 112 -5.91 4.77 3.32
N GLN A 113 -4.94 5.64 3.63
CA GLN A 113 -4.74 6.86 2.87
C GLN A 113 -3.63 6.66 1.85
N ALA A 114 -3.86 7.18 0.65
CA ALA A 114 -2.98 6.98 -0.48
C ALA A 114 -2.83 8.28 -1.25
N TYR A 115 -1.59 8.67 -1.55
CA TYR A 115 -1.30 9.92 -2.24
C TYR A 115 -0.20 9.72 -3.27
N LEU A 116 -0.24 10.54 -4.34
CA LEU A 116 0.87 10.62 -5.29
C LEU A 116 2.13 11.06 -4.55
N HIS A 117 3.20 10.33 -4.76
CA HIS A 117 4.50 10.56 -4.14
C HIS A 117 5.51 10.97 -5.22
N GLU A 118 6.40 11.89 -4.86
CA GLU A 118 7.55 12.26 -5.68
C GLU A 118 8.82 11.87 -4.91
N GLU A 119 9.67 11.04 -5.49
CA GLU A 119 11.01 10.84 -4.94
C GLU A 119 11.78 12.15 -5.07
N ASN A 120 12.12 12.77 -3.94
CA ASN A 120 13.04 13.91 -3.92
C ASN A 120 14.36 13.47 -4.55
N SER A 121 14.60 13.87 -5.79
CA SER A 121 15.88 13.73 -6.46
C SER A 121 16.88 14.65 -5.76
N ASN A 122 17.49 14.18 -4.67
CA ASN A 122 18.58 14.87 -4.00
C ASN A 122 19.87 14.66 -4.81
N ASN A 123 19.90 15.21 -6.04
CA ASN A 123 21.12 15.39 -6.83
C ASN A 123 21.83 16.69 -6.42
N GLY A 124 22.11 16.82 -5.12
CA GLY A 124 22.95 17.89 -4.59
C GLY A 124 24.43 17.49 -4.70
N CYS A 125 25.09 18.03 -5.73
CA CYS A 125 26.53 18.12 -6.00
C CYS A 125 27.52 17.40 -5.05
N SER A 126 28.31 16.49 -5.61
CA SER A 126 29.74 16.35 -5.26
C SER A 126 30.58 17.21 -6.18
#